data_AF-A0A1Y1S5T8-F1
#
_entry.id   AF-A0A1Y1S5T8-F1
#
_cell.length_a   1.000
_cell.length_b   1.000
_cell.length_c   1.000
_cell.angle_alpha   90.00
_cell.angle_beta   90.00
_cell.angle_gamma   90.00
#
_symmetry.space_group_name_H-M   'P 1'
#
loop_
_entity.id
_entity.type
_entity.pdbx_description
1 polymer ?
#
loop_
_entity_poly.entity_id
_entity_poly.type
_entity_poly.pdbx_seq_one_letter_code
_entity_poly.pdbx_strand_id
1 'polypeptide(L)'
;MAIQLKVQKSFTNSLFSRKEIDLTIKHSKQATPNKNEIKKELSTNYSIPVEQIHVFDMTTGFGLHSTEAKAHLYSNAELMKKVVLDYVLRKLTGEEKTKVLRKQRKEARKKKAKIFGTMKRNMKKIEKRNKD
;
A
#
# COMPACT_ATOMS: atom_id res chain seq x y z
N MET A 1 23.21 6.60 19.22
CA MET A 1 22.24 7.66 18.89
C MET A 1 20.87 7.01 18.90
N ALA A 2 19.97 7.46 19.76
CA ALA A 2 18.70 6.78 20.01
C ALA A 2 17.57 7.56 19.35
N ILE A 3 16.83 6.91 18.46
CA ILE A 3 15.51 7.39 18.05
C ILE A 3 14.61 7.20 19.27
N GLN A 4 13.90 8.26 19.67
CA GLN A 4 12.97 8.18 20.79
C GLN A 4 11.55 8.20 20.26
N LEU A 5 10.85 7.08 20.43
CA LEU A 5 9.44 6.94 20.11
C LEU A 5 8.60 7.34 21.32
N LYS A 6 7.77 8.37 21.14
CA LYS A 6 6.73 8.74 22.10
C LYS A 6 5.37 8.42 21.50
N VAL A 7 4.57 7.63 22.21
CA VAL A 7 3.17 7.40 21.87
C VAL A 7 2.35 8.58 22.37
N GLN A 8 1.61 9.23 21.47
CA GLN A 8 0.67 10.30 21.84
C GLN A 8 -0.71 9.72 22.15
N LYS A 9 -1.25 8.93 21.23
CA LYS A 9 -2.57 8.31 21.33
C LYS A 9 -2.47 6.85 20.93
N SER A 10 -3.19 6.01 21.65
CA SER A 10 -3.35 4.60 21.29
C SER A 10 -4.81 4.22 21.36
N PHE A 11 -5.31 3.63 20.28
CA PHE A 11 -6.68 3.15 20.15
C PHE A 11 -6.67 1.69 19.74
N THR A 12 -7.43 0.85 20.45
CA THR A 12 -7.53 -0.58 20.13
C THR A 12 -8.77 -0.81 19.28
N ASN A 13 -8.57 -1.17 18.01
CA ASN A 13 -9.65 -1.38 17.05
C ASN A 13 -9.95 -2.87 16.91
N SER A 14 -11.02 -3.34 17.56
CA SER A 14 -11.42 -4.75 17.55
C SER A 14 -11.92 -5.22 16.17
N LEU A 15 -12.62 -4.35 15.42
CA LEU A 15 -13.22 -4.69 14.11
C LEU A 15 -12.15 -5.09 13.07
N PHE A 16 -11.02 -4.40 13.08
CA PHE A 16 -9.88 -4.71 12.20
C PHE A 16 -8.77 -5.49 12.90
N SER A 17 -8.98 -5.87 14.17
CA SER A 17 -8.03 -6.60 15.01
C SER A 17 -6.61 -5.98 14.99
N ARG A 18 -6.56 -4.65 15.15
CA ARG A 18 -5.33 -3.85 15.13
C ARG A 18 -5.31 -2.80 16.22
N LYS A 19 -4.11 -2.40 16.63
CA LYS A 19 -3.88 -1.23 17.48
C LYS A 19 -3.41 -0.07 16.62
N GLU A 20 -4.13 1.04 16.71
CA GLU A 20 -3.83 2.29 16.00
C GLU A 20 -3.10 3.23 16.96
N ILE A 21 -1.95 3.73 16.51
CA ILE A 21 -1.06 4.52 17.37
C ILE A 21 -0.60 5.76 16.62
N ASP A 22 -0.75 6.91 17.27
CA ASP A 22 -0.13 8.17 16.86
C ASP A 22 1.21 8.32 17.59
N LEU A 23 2.27 8.55 16.84
CA LEU A 23 3.66 8.56 17.31
C LEU A 23 4.31 9.92 17.06
N THR A 24 5.10 10.36 18.03
CA THR A 24 6.09 11.43 17.86
C THR A 24 7.48 10.82 17.97
N ILE A 25 8.30 11.06 16.96
CA ILE A 25 9.61 10.45 16.77
C ILE A 25 10.67 11.54 16.88
N LYS A 26 11.41 11.56 18.00
CA LYS A 26 12.53 12.50 18.18
C LYS A 26 13.81 11.88 17.65
N HIS A 27 14.49 12.59 16.75
CA HIS A 27 15.70 12.14 16.07
C HIS A 27 16.77 13.25 16.13
N SER A 28 17.25 13.56 17.34
CA SER A 28 18.22 14.64 17.57
C SER A 28 19.53 14.41 16.80
N LYS A 29 20.02 15.45 16.12
CA LYS A 29 21.27 15.46 15.34
C LYS A 29 21.31 14.44 14.18
N GLN A 30 20.16 13.91 13.77
CA GLN A 30 20.02 13.00 12.64
C GLN A 30 19.00 13.52 11.64
N ALA A 31 19.00 12.94 10.44
CA ALA A 31 17.96 13.18 9.45
C ALA A 31 16.65 12.46 9.85
N THR A 32 15.60 12.65 9.06
CA THR A 32 14.33 11.94 9.27
C THR A 32 14.59 10.43 9.19
N PRO A 33 14.22 9.66 10.24
CA PRO A 33 14.49 8.22 10.29
C PRO A 33 13.71 7.46 9.22
N ASN A 34 14.23 6.31 8.80
CA ASN A 34 13.55 5.50 7.79
C ASN A 34 12.40 4.71 8.42
N LYS A 35 11.35 4.40 7.64
CA LYS A 35 10.20 3.59 8.09
C LYS A 35 10.63 2.23 8.63
N ASN A 36 11.66 1.63 8.04
CA ASN A 36 12.16 0.31 8.46
C ASN A 36 12.81 0.34 9.84
N GLU A 37 13.44 1.45 10.23
CA GLU A 37 14.04 1.62 11.55
C GLU A 37 12.95 1.77 12.61
N ILE A 38 11.96 2.62 12.34
CA ILE A 38 10.80 2.83 13.21
C ILE A 38 10.04 1.51 13.43
N LYS A 39 9.87 0.71 12.37
CA LYS A 39 9.23 -0.61 12.50
C LYS A 39 10.02 -1.56 13.40
N LYS A 40 11.37 -1.57 13.32
CA LYS A 40 12.21 -2.41 14.19
C LYS A 40 12.05 -2.01 15.65
N GLU A 41 12.06 -0.71 15.94
CA GLU A 41 11.87 -0.23 17.31
C GLU A 41 10.46 -0.51 17.85
N LEU A 42 9.42 -0.32 17.03
CA LEU A 42 8.05 -0.71 17.39
C LEU A 42 7.92 -2.21 17.60
N SER A 43 8.62 -3.02 16.81
CA SER A 43 8.65 -4.48 16.93
C SER A 43 9.23 -4.89 18.28
N THR A 44 10.35 -4.28 18.70
CA THR A 44 10.95 -4.51 20.02
C THR A 44 10.02 -4.03 21.15
N ASN A 45 9.44 -2.83 21.04
CA ASN A 45 8.62 -2.25 22.11
C ASN A 45 7.31 -3.01 22.36
N TYR A 46 6.66 -3.48 21.29
CA TYR A 46 5.37 -4.17 21.38
C TYR A 46 5.50 -5.69 21.28
N SER A 47 6.70 -6.23 21.07
CA SER A 47 6.95 -7.67 20.84
C SER A 47 6.12 -8.24 19.68
N ILE A 48 5.97 -7.45 18.60
CA ILE A 48 5.19 -7.81 17.41
C ILE A 48 6.15 -7.94 16.22
N PRO A 49 6.02 -8.94 15.35
CA PRO A 49 6.83 -9.06 14.14
C PRO A 49 6.76 -7.83 13.23
N VAL A 50 7.88 -7.46 12.61
CA VAL A 50 8.02 -6.31 11.70
C VAL A 50 7.02 -6.36 10.52
N GLU A 51 6.66 -7.56 10.07
CA GLU A 51 5.72 -7.80 8.98
C GLU A 51 4.28 -7.38 9.31
N GLN A 52 3.93 -7.37 10.60
CA GLN A 52 2.59 -7.03 11.10
C GLN A 52 2.44 -5.53 11.41
N ILE A 53 3.51 -4.75 11.20
CA ILE A 53 3.55 -3.32 11.52
C ILE A 53 3.51 -2.50 10.22
N HIS A 54 2.55 -1.60 10.14
CA HIS A 54 2.41 -0.64 9.05
C HIS A 54 2.56 0.79 9.56
N VAL A 55 3.62 1.48 9.12
CA VAL A 55 3.89 2.89 9.46
C VAL A 55 3.61 3.76 8.23
N PHE A 56 2.80 4.80 8.41
CA PHE A 56 2.36 5.72 7.37
C PHE A 56 2.24 7.15 7.87
N ASP A 57 1.99 8.09 6.95
CA ASP A 57 1.85 9.53 7.21
C ASP A 57 2.95 10.10 8.11
N MET A 58 4.20 9.98 7.64
CA MET A 58 5.35 10.60 8.30
C MET A 58 5.51 12.04 7.82
N THR A 59 5.43 12.98 8.77
CA THR A 59 5.64 14.41 8.51
C THR A 59 6.61 14.97 9.53
N THR A 60 7.74 15.48 9.06
CA THR A 60 8.76 16.11 9.92
C THR A 60 8.48 17.61 10.02
N GLY A 61 8.46 18.15 11.24
CA GLY A 61 8.27 19.58 11.45
C GLY A 61 9.46 20.40 10.94
N PHE A 62 9.21 21.58 10.39
CA PHE A 62 10.28 22.44 9.87
C PHE A 62 11.21 22.92 10.99
N GLY A 63 12.52 22.70 10.83
CA GLY A 63 13.54 23.06 11.84
C GLY A 63 13.45 22.26 13.15
N LEU A 64 12.48 21.35 13.27
CA LEU A 64 12.25 20.51 14.43
C LEU A 64 12.78 19.12 14.13
N HIS A 65 13.66 18.59 14.98
CA HIS A 65 14.16 17.22 14.91
C HIS A 65 13.12 16.21 15.45
N SER A 66 11.87 16.39 15.03
CA SER A 66 10.69 15.67 15.49
C SER A 66 9.78 15.37 14.30
N THR A 67 9.42 14.10 14.16
CA THR A 67 8.52 13.61 13.11
C THR A 67 7.25 13.08 13.75
N GLU A 68 6.10 13.46 13.21
CA GLU A 68 4.82 12.84 13.55
C GLU A 68 4.56 11.70 12.57
N ALA A 69 4.05 10.58 13.09
CA ALA A 69 3.77 9.40 12.29
C ALA A 69 2.59 8.63 12.85
N LYS A 70 1.93 7.83 12.01
CA LYS A 70 0.89 6.88 12.43
C LYS A 70 1.35 5.46 12.19
N ALA A 71 0.96 4.57 13.10
CA ALA A 71 1.26 3.15 13.00
C ALA A 71 0.01 2.30 13.27
N HIS A 72 -0.19 1.30 12.41
CA HIS A 72 -1.13 0.21 12.63
C HIS A 72 -0.35 -1.05 12.98
N LEU A 73 -0.62 -1.59 14.15
CA LEU A 73 -0.04 -2.84 14.65
C LEU A 73 -1.13 -3.91 14.53
N TYR A 74 -0.97 -4.84 13.61
CA TYR A 74 -1.93 -5.93 13.41
C TYR A 74 -1.60 -7.12 14.30
N SER A 75 -2.61 -7.92 14.64
CA SER A 75 -2.44 -9.19 15.34
C SER A 75 -1.89 -10.31 14.44
N ASN A 76 -2.20 -10.28 13.14
CA ASN A 76 -1.76 -11.26 12.16
C ASN A 76 -1.35 -10.58 10.84
N ALA A 77 -0.31 -11.11 10.20
CA ALA A 77 0.18 -10.65 8.90
C ALA A 77 -0.83 -10.91 7.77
N GLU A 78 -1.62 -11.99 7.85
CA GLU A 78 -2.66 -12.26 6.86
C GLU A 78 -3.79 -11.23 6.89
N LEU A 79 -4.20 -10.82 8.09
CA LEU A 79 -5.19 -9.76 8.27
C LEU A 79 -4.69 -8.45 7.70
N MET A 80 -3.42 -8.11 7.95
CA MET A 80 -2.80 -6.94 7.38
C MET A 80 -2.86 -6.95 5.84
N LYS A 81 -2.50 -8.06 5.20
CA LYS A 81 -2.54 -8.19 3.73
C LYS A 81 -3.95 -8.03 3.15
N LYS A 82 -4.99 -8.47 3.88
CA LYS A 82 -6.40 -8.35 3.45
C LYS A 82 -6.97 -6.95 3.62
N VAL A 83 -6.63 -6.27 4.73
CA VAL A 83 -7.21 -4.97 5.10
C VAL A 83 -6.50 -3.81 4.41
N VAL A 84 -5.18 -3.91 4.21
CA VAL A 84 -4.39 -2.86 3.60
C VAL A 84 -4.66 -2.75 2.10
N LEU A 85 -4.71 -1.53 1.58
CA LEU A 85 -4.87 -1.25 0.16
C LEU A 85 -3.76 -1.90 -0.67
N ASP A 86 -4.11 -2.53 -1.80
CA ASP A 86 -3.17 -3.22 -2.69
C ASP A 86 -1.93 -2.41 -3.06
N TYR A 87 -2.06 -1.10 -3.27
CA TYR A 87 -0.92 -0.26 -3.66
C TYR A 87 0.05 -0.02 -2.51
N VAL A 88 -0.44 -0.03 -1.28
CA VAL A 88 0.38 0.08 -0.06
C VAL A 88 1.09 -1.24 0.16
N LEU A 89 0.38 -2.36 0.02
CA LEU A 89 0.97 -3.69 0.14
C LEU A 89 2.14 -3.86 -0.85
N ARG A 90 1.94 -3.50 -2.13
CA ARG A 90 3.02 -3.52 -3.14
C ARG A 90 4.23 -2.66 -2.76
N LYS A 91 4.02 -1.50 -2.14
CA LYS A 91 5.13 -0.67 -1.65
C LYS A 91 5.89 -1.32 -0.49
N LEU A 92 5.21 -2.13 0.33
CA LEU A 92 5.85 -2.87 1.42
C LEU A 92 6.59 -4.11 0.92
N THR A 93 6.00 -4.87 0.00
CA THR A 93 6.57 -6.13 -0.52
C THR A 93 7.54 -5.92 -1.67
N GLY A 94 7.49 -4.77 -2.34
CA GLY A 94 8.29 -4.48 -3.55
C GLY A 94 7.73 -5.12 -4.83
N GLU A 95 6.52 -5.69 -4.79
CA GLU A 95 5.92 -6.33 -5.95
C GLU A 95 5.49 -5.31 -7.02
N GLU A 96 6.07 -5.43 -8.22
CA GLU A 96 5.68 -4.61 -9.37
C GLU A 96 4.49 -5.24 -10.10
N LYS A 97 3.43 -4.45 -10.32
CA LYS A 97 2.28 -4.88 -11.13
C LYS A 97 2.39 -4.29 -12.53
N THR A 98 2.65 -5.13 -13.52
CA THR A 98 2.56 -4.73 -14.92
C THR A 98 1.09 -4.50 -15.29
N LYS A 99 0.76 -3.26 -15.65
CA LYS A 99 -0.58 -2.89 -16.12
C LYS A 99 -0.49 -2.33 -17.52
N VAL A 100 -1.40 -2.78 -18.39
CA VAL A 100 -1.62 -2.14 -19.70
C VAL A 100 -2.05 -0.69 -19.48
N LEU A 101 -1.51 0.23 -20.28
CA LEU A 101 -1.78 1.67 -20.18
C LEU A 101 -3.28 1.98 -20.25
N ARG A 102 -3.72 3.01 -19.51
CA ARG A 102 -5.14 3.41 -19.44
C ARG A 102 -5.73 3.70 -20.83
N LYS A 103 -4.93 4.29 -21.74
CA LYS A 103 -5.32 4.59 -23.13
C LYS A 103 -5.60 3.31 -23.92
N GLN A 104 -4.64 2.38 -23.93
CA GLN A 104 -4.76 1.08 -24.60
C GLN A 104 -5.97 0.27 -24.09
N ARG A 105 -6.24 0.28 -22.77
CA ARG A 105 -7.44 -0.36 -22.19
C ARG A 105 -8.74 0.26 -22.71
N LYS A 106 -8.82 1.59 -22.80
CA LYS A 106 -10.01 2.29 -23.32
C LYS A 106 -10.21 2.04 -24.82
N GLU A 107 -9.14 2.02 -25.59
CA GLU A 107 -9.17 1.71 -27.02
C GLU A 107 -9.63 0.28 -27.28
N ALA A 108 -9.09 -0.70 -26.54
CA ALA A 108 -9.54 -2.09 -26.60
C ALA A 108 -11.02 -2.23 -26.24
N ARG A 109 -11.49 -1.52 -25.21
CA ARG A 109 -12.92 -1.49 -24.83
C ARG A 109 -13.80 -0.94 -25.95
N LYS A 110 -13.40 0.18 -26.56
CA LYS A 110 -14.13 0.79 -27.70
C LYS A 110 -14.16 -0.14 -28.91
N LYS A 111 -13.05 -0.83 -29.23
CA LYS A 111 -13.00 -1.82 -30.33
C LYS A 111 -13.94 -3.00 -30.06
N LYS A 112 -13.95 -3.55 -28.84
CA LYS A 112 -14.86 -4.64 -28.45
C LYS A 112 -16.34 -4.22 -28.53
N ALA A 113 -16.66 -3.00 -28.08
CA ALA A 113 -18.04 -2.49 -28.11
C ALA A 113 -18.61 -2.32 -29.53
N LYS A 114 -17.77 -2.20 -30.57
CA LYS A 114 -18.22 -2.13 -31.98
C LYS A 114 -18.63 -3.49 -32.55
N ILE A 115 -18.33 -4.59 -31.87
CA ILE A 115 -18.57 -5.95 -32.35
C ILE A 115 -19.79 -6.50 -31.62
N PHE A 116 -20.81 -6.89 -32.37
CA PHE A 116 -22.00 -7.53 -31.83
C PHE A 116 -21.83 -9.05 -31.78
N GLY A 117 -22.03 -9.66 -30.61
CA GLY A 117 -21.88 -11.11 -30.42
C GLY A 117 -20.42 -11.58 -30.36
N THR A 118 -20.15 -12.76 -30.90
CA THR A 118 -18.82 -13.39 -30.79
C THR A 118 -17.87 -12.95 -31.91
N MET A 119 -16.57 -12.87 -31.56
CA MET A 119 -15.50 -12.60 -32.52
C MET A 119 -15.50 -13.60 -33.68
N LYS A 120 -15.75 -14.88 -33.39
CA LYS A 120 -15.79 -15.96 -34.40
C LYS A 120 -16.82 -15.67 -35.50
N ARG A 121 -18.02 -15.19 -35.14
CA ARG A 121 -19.07 -14.83 -36.11
C ARG A 121 -18.64 -13.66 -36.97
N ASN A 122 -18.03 -12.64 -36.37
CA ASN A 122 -17.55 -11.47 -37.10
C ASN A 122 -16.42 -11.85 -38.08
N MET A 123 -15.45 -12.67 -37.64
CA MET A 123 -14.36 -13.16 -38.50
C MET A 123 -14.87 -13.96 -39.69
N LYS A 124 -15.79 -14.92 -39.48
CA LYS A 124 -16.40 -15.70 -40.56
C LYS A 124 -17.13 -14.81 -41.60
N LYS A 125 -17.77 -13.72 -41.14
CA LYS A 125 -18.44 -12.76 -42.02
C LYS A 125 -17.43 -11.97 -42.87
N ILE A 126 -16.31 -11.56 -42.27
CA ILE A 126 -15.22 -10.85 -42.97
C ILE A 126 -14.53 -11.77 -43.98
N GLU A 127 -14.21 -13.00 -43.59
CA GLU A 127 -13.60 -14.01 -44.46
C GLU A 127 -14.46 -14.31 -45.70
N LYS A 128 -15.78 -14.38 -45.54
CA LYS A 128 -16.70 -14.54 -46.68
C LYS A 128 -16.62 -13.35 -47.64
N ARG A 129 -16.63 -12.12 -47.13
CA ARG A 129 -16.58 -10.89 -47.94
C ARG A 129 -15.27 -10.70 -48.71
N ASN A 130 -14.16 -11.26 -48.23
CA ASN A 130 -12.86 -11.13 -48.90
C ASN A 130 -12.63 -12.20 -49.98
N LYS A 131 -13.48 -13.24 -50.04
CA LYS A 131 -13.45 -14.28 -51.07
C LYS A 131 -14.33 -13.94 -52.27
N ASP A 132 -15.32 -13.08 -52.06
CA ASP A 132 -16.11 -12.41 -53.10
C ASP A 132 -15.31 -11.22 -53.65
#